data_AF-A0A8C4QJH5-F1
#
_entry.id   AF-A0A8C4QJH5-F1
#
_cell.length_a   1.000
_cell.length_b   1.000
_cell.length_c   1.000
_cell.angle_alpha   90.00
_cell.angle_beta   90.00
_cell.angle_gamma   90.00
#
_symmetry.space_group_name_H-M   'P 1'
#
loop_
_entity.id
_entity.type
_entity.pdbx_description
1 polymer ?
#
loop_
_entity_poly.entity_id
_entity_poly.type
_entity_poly.pdbx_seq_one_letter_code
_entity_poly.pdbx_strand_id
1 'polypeptide(L)'
;MMAAKLHLPLSRYIKLSLFISCFITFSFDTLLSSLALHEVSAHFSCIVRVLMRYLDNLLHSEDNEDDMGNISSVLAGFELLRVLSFVHTTAFHQELVYELLLAWLRLPKANGIYDAVLQILRNTGSHIEKDFPHITINLIPILFKLARFGTSHLAKHAVHCIRLHLCNWEAHFSSLIKSMKNLLSTNEPEKLAAPLASLGHIAIAGRQEFADSLSPLINGFVLKELLWSTKFPEKESDEHWTDKENLSNGTQARLQGLKCLTLWLLSRQITGNKAKQILNLFCWLIRTEGILENWEYLSLVSRAHLRLGAALALLKVSQEPCYYSLLSQQDIQLLSLMINSS
;
A
#
# COMPACT_ATOMS: atom_id res chain seq x y z
N MET A 1 18.28 -48.67 -12.06
CA MET A 1 16.82 -48.95 -12.19
C MET A 1 16.11 -48.05 -11.19
N MET A 2 15.59 -46.89 -11.62
CA MET A 2 14.19 -46.69 -12.08
C MET A 2 13.18 -47.12 -11.00
N ALA A 3 12.25 -46.29 -10.51
CA ALA A 3 11.56 -45.16 -11.13
C ALA A 3 11.03 -44.13 -10.11
N ALA A 4 10.78 -42.93 -10.63
CA ALA A 4 10.15 -41.78 -10.00
C ALA A 4 8.61 -41.80 -10.09
N LYS A 5 7.93 -41.04 -9.20
CA LYS A 5 6.82 -40.07 -9.46
C LYS A 5 6.01 -39.84 -8.16
N LEU A 6 6.08 -38.64 -7.56
CA LEU A 6 5.30 -37.41 -7.80
C LEU A 6 3.96 -37.34 -7.03
N HIS A 7 3.91 -36.40 -6.07
CA HIS A 7 2.83 -35.41 -5.81
C HIS A 7 1.46 -35.81 -5.21
N LEU A 8 1.22 -35.42 -3.94
CA LEU A 8 0.35 -34.30 -3.48
C LEU A 8 -0.15 -34.52 -2.01
N PRO A 9 -0.31 -33.46 -1.19
CA PRO A 9 -0.53 -33.59 0.25
C PRO A 9 -2.01 -33.70 0.65
N LEU A 10 -2.23 -34.35 1.81
CA LEU A 10 -3.47 -34.64 2.56
C LEU A 10 -4.43 -33.45 2.85
N SER A 11 -4.29 -32.27 2.25
CA SER A 11 -5.02 -31.05 2.65
C SER A 11 -6.45 -30.90 2.09
N ARG A 12 -6.96 -31.89 1.33
CA ARG A 12 -8.32 -31.83 0.74
C ARG A 12 -9.37 -32.73 1.38
N TYR A 13 -9.00 -33.69 2.23
CA TYR A 13 -9.98 -34.60 2.86
C TYR A 13 -10.45 -34.16 4.26
N ILE A 14 -9.75 -33.23 4.92
CA ILE A 14 -10.16 -32.69 6.24
C ILE A 14 -11.16 -31.53 6.10
N LYS A 15 -11.30 -30.93 4.90
CA LYS A 15 -12.21 -29.81 4.67
C LYS A 15 -13.66 -30.20 4.32
N LEU A 16 -13.98 -31.49 4.18
CA LEU A 16 -15.33 -31.92 3.84
C LEU A 16 -16.09 -32.59 4.99
N SER A 17 -15.41 -33.20 5.99
CA SER A 17 -16.09 -33.79 7.16
C SER A 17 -16.44 -32.75 8.24
N LEU A 18 -15.67 -31.67 8.37
CA LEU A 18 -15.99 -30.53 9.24
C LEU A 18 -17.09 -29.61 8.67
N PHE A 19 -17.39 -29.73 7.37
CA PHE A 19 -18.39 -28.89 6.70
C PHE A 19 -19.81 -29.46 6.79
N ILE A 20 -19.96 -30.76 7.10
CA ILE A 20 -21.27 -31.44 7.13
C ILE A 20 -21.73 -31.73 8.57
N SER A 21 -20.80 -31.86 9.54
CA SER A 21 -21.17 -32.10 10.95
C SER A 21 -21.61 -30.85 11.72
N CYS A 22 -21.23 -29.64 11.30
CA CYS A 22 -21.69 -28.40 11.94
C CYS A 22 -22.99 -27.84 11.37
N PHE A 23 -23.51 -28.40 10.27
CA PHE A 23 -24.69 -27.87 9.59
C PHE A 23 -26.03 -28.38 10.16
N ILE A 24 -26.00 -29.39 11.04
CA ILE A 24 -27.22 -30.05 11.56
C ILE A 24 -27.49 -29.72 13.04
N THR A 25 -26.51 -29.16 13.77
CA THR A 25 -26.69 -28.55 15.11
C THR A 25 -26.98 -27.04 15.05
N PHE A 26 -27.11 -26.47 13.85
CA PHE A 26 -27.09 -25.02 13.55
C PHE A 26 -28.47 -24.37 13.35
N SER A 27 -29.54 -24.87 13.96
CA SER A 27 -30.87 -24.23 13.79
C SER A 27 -31.57 -23.77 15.07
N PHE A 28 -31.00 -24.03 16.26
CA PHE A 28 -31.55 -23.47 17.51
C PHE A 28 -30.55 -22.60 18.28
N ASP A 29 -29.25 -22.95 18.30
CA ASP A 29 -28.19 -22.09 18.86
C ASP A 29 -27.90 -20.84 18.02
N THR A 30 -28.21 -20.88 16.72
CA THR A 30 -27.94 -19.80 15.77
C THR A 30 -28.85 -18.61 15.96
N LEU A 31 -30.08 -18.81 16.47
CA LEU A 31 -31.00 -17.73 16.79
C LEU A 31 -30.60 -17.03 18.08
N LEU A 32 -30.21 -17.77 19.13
CA LEU A 32 -29.73 -17.19 20.38
C LEU A 32 -28.35 -16.54 20.22
N SER A 33 -27.43 -17.17 19.47
CA SER A 33 -26.12 -16.58 19.14
C SER A 33 -26.23 -15.43 18.14
N SER A 34 -27.20 -15.44 17.22
CA SER A 34 -27.50 -14.28 16.35
C SER A 34 -28.12 -13.12 17.11
N LEU A 35 -28.99 -13.38 18.08
CA LEU A 35 -29.54 -12.35 18.97
C LEU A 35 -28.43 -11.76 19.85
N ALA A 36 -27.58 -12.60 20.44
CA ALA A 36 -26.42 -12.15 21.21
C ALA A 36 -25.37 -11.43 20.33
N LEU A 37 -25.09 -11.91 19.10
CA LEU A 37 -24.22 -11.20 18.15
C LEU A 37 -24.82 -9.87 17.72
N HIS A 38 -26.14 -9.81 17.53
CA HIS A 38 -26.83 -8.59 17.13
C HIS A 38 -26.82 -7.56 18.26
N GLU A 39 -27.07 -8.00 19.51
CA GLU A 39 -26.90 -7.15 20.68
C GLU A 39 -25.45 -6.67 20.82
N VAL A 40 -24.48 -7.57 20.77
CA VAL A 40 -23.05 -7.22 20.85
C VAL A 40 -22.65 -6.26 19.72
N SER A 41 -23.10 -6.50 18.49
CA SER A 41 -22.86 -5.62 17.34
C SER A 41 -23.51 -4.25 17.55
N ALA A 42 -24.70 -4.17 18.15
CA ALA A 42 -25.36 -2.91 18.47
C ALA A 42 -24.60 -2.11 19.55
N HIS A 43 -24.02 -2.80 20.55
CA HIS A 43 -23.16 -2.17 21.56
C HIS A 43 -21.88 -1.60 20.93
N PHE A 44 -21.20 -2.37 20.07
CA PHE A 44 -20.02 -1.88 19.36
C PHE A 44 -20.35 -0.72 18.43
N SER A 45 -21.48 -0.77 17.72
CA SER A 45 -22.00 0.35 16.93
C SER A 45 -22.22 1.62 17.76
N CYS A 46 -22.64 1.48 19.03
CA CYS A 46 -22.77 2.60 19.95
C CYS A 46 -21.39 3.14 20.36
N ILE A 47 -20.47 2.26 20.77
CA ILE A 47 -19.11 2.63 21.18
C ILE A 47 -18.38 3.36 20.06
N VAL A 48 -18.43 2.83 18.83
CA VAL A 48 -17.82 3.46 17.66
C VAL A 48 -18.38 4.87 17.45
N ARG A 49 -19.70 5.04 17.50
CA ARG A 49 -20.32 6.39 17.35
C ARG A 49 -19.88 7.35 18.45
N VAL A 50 -19.87 6.92 19.71
CA VAL A 50 -19.47 7.75 20.85
C VAL A 50 -18.00 8.17 20.70
N LEU A 51 -17.12 7.21 20.40
CA LEU A 51 -15.69 7.48 20.20
C LEU A 51 -15.46 8.41 19.00
N MET A 52 -16.12 8.17 17.87
CA MET A 52 -15.97 9.02 16.70
C MET A 52 -16.46 10.45 16.96
N ARG A 53 -17.58 10.63 17.65
CA ARG A 53 -18.06 11.98 18.05
C ARG A 53 -17.10 12.67 19.02
N TYR A 54 -16.55 11.93 19.98
CA TYR A 54 -15.56 12.47 20.90
C TYR A 54 -14.31 12.97 20.15
N LEU A 55 -13.79 12.17 19.21
CA LEU A 55 -12.67 12.58 18.36
C LEU A 55 -13.01 13.74 17.45
N ASP A 56 -14.22 13.77 16.89
CA ASP A 56 -14.67 14.88 16.06
C ASP A 56 -14.71 16.20 16.83
N ASN A 57 -15.19 16.19 18.07
CA ASN A 57 -15.20 17.36 18.94
C ASN A 57 -13.77 17.84 19.25
N LEU A 58 -12.82 16.92 19.50
CA LEU A 58 -11.41 17.27 19.72
C LEU A 58 -10.74 17.84 18.47
N LEU A 59 -11.12 17.40 17.27
CA LEU A 59 -10.58 17.94 16.02
C LEU A 59 -11.07 19.35 15.72
N HIS A 60 -12.20 19.76 16.28
CA HIS A 60 -12.83 21.07 16.04
C HIS A 60 -12.72 22.04 17.23
N SER A 61 -12.16 21.63 18.37
CA SER A 61 -11.94 22.54 19.50
C SER A 61 -10.87 23.58 19.15
N GLU A 62 -11.24 24.87 19.22
CA GLU A 62 -10.36 26.02 18.90
C GLU A 62 -9.41 26.42 20.05
N ASP A 63 -9.42 25.69 21.17
CA ASP A 63 -8.69 26.07 22.39
C ASP A 63 -7.20 25.70 22.33
N ASN A 64 -6.42 26.76 22.09
CA ASN A 64 -4.96 26.82 22.10
C ASN A 64 -4.44 26.75 23.55
N GLU A 65 -3.56 25.79 23.86
CA GLU A 65 -2.37 25.87 24.75
C GLU A 65 -1.86 24.49 25.24
N ASP A 66 -2.68 23.42 25.19
CA ASP A 66 -2.30 22.03 25.54
C ASP A 66 -2.14 21.12 24.29
N ASP A 67 -1.44 21.62 23.27
CA ASP A 67 -1.46 21.07 21.90
C ASP A 67 -0.92 19.61 21.82
N MET A 68 0.06 19.24 22.64
CA MET A 68 0.69 17.92 22.57
C MET A 68 -0.15 16.78 23.19
N GLY A 69 -0.88 17.05 24.28
CA GLY A 69 -1.73 16.06 24.96
C GLY A 69 -2.98 15.70 24.15
N ASN A 70 -3.57 16.71 23.50
CA ASN A 70 -4.72 16.54 22.63
C ASN A 70 -4.37 15.79 21.35
N ILE A 71 -3.25 16.11 20.68
CA ILE A 71 -2.83 15.41 19.46
C ILE A 71 -2.54 13.93 19.73
N SER A 72 -1.82 13.62 20.83
CA SER A 72 -1.51 12.22 21.18
C SER A 72 -2.79 11.40 21.44
N SER A 73 -3.75 11.98 22.16
CA SER A 73 -5.04 11.34 22.46
C SER A 73 -5.88 11.13 21.21
N VAL A 74 -5.89 12.11 20.29
CA VAL A 74 -6.56 11.99 19.00
C VAL A 74 -5.94 10.84 18.20
N LEU A 75 -4.62 10.80 18.04
CA LEU A 75 -3.92 9.73 17.31
C LEU A 75 -4.19 8.34 17.92
N ALA A 76 -4.16 8.23 19.26
CA ALA A 76 -4.49 6.99 19.96
C ALA A 76 -5.94 6.55 19.72
N GLY A 77 -6.90 7.48 19.70
CA GLY A 77 -8.30 7.17 19.39
C GLY A 77 -8.51 6.71 17.95
N PHE A 78 -7.80 7.31 16.99
CA PHE A 78 -7.80 6.85 15.60
C PHE A 78 -7.17 5.46 15.44
N GLU A 79 -6.11 5.17 16.18
CA GLU A 79 -5.52 3.83 16.22
C GLU A 79 -6.48 2.79 16.82
N LEU A 80 -7.20 3.14 17.89
CA LEU A 80 -8.25 2.28 18.44
C LEU A 80 -9.37 2.03 17.42
N LEU A 81 -9.86 3.08 16.74
CA LEU A 81 -10.86 2.93 15.67
C LEU A 81 -10.34 2.05 14.54
N ARG A 82 -9.07 2.18 14.16
CA ARG A 82 -8.44 1.33 13.15
C ARG A 82 -8.44 -0.14 13.57
N VAL A 83 -8.07 -0.46 14.81
CA VAL A 83 -8.12 -1.83 15.34
C VAL A 83 -9.56 -2.35 15.38
N LEU A 84 -10.51 -1.57 15.90
CA LEU A 84 -11.92 -1.94 15.94
C LEU A 84 -12.50 -2.18 14.54
N SER A 85 -12.10 -1.39 13.54
CA SER A 85 -12.57 -1.54 12.16
C SER A 85 -12.16 -2.88 11.55
N PHE A 86 -11.06 -3.49 12.02
CA PHE A 86 -10.60 -4.78 11.55
C PHE A 86 -11.37 -5.94 12.19
N VAL A 87 -11.76 -5.80 13.46
CA VAL A 87 -12.40 -6.88 14.24
C VAL A 87 -13.93 -6.83 14.16
N HIS A 88 -14.50 -5.63 14.14
CA HIS A 88 -15.94 -5.38 14.20
C HIS A 88 -16.43 -4.54 13.01
N THR A 89 -16.18 -5.03 11.79
CA THR A 89 -16.47 -4.30 10.55
C THR A 89 -17.93 -3.83 10.42
N THR A 90 -18.89 -4.64 10.87
CA THR A 90 -20.33 -4.32 10.84
C THR A 90 -20.71 -3.15 11.74
N ALA A 91 -19.96 -2.91 12.83
CA ALA A 91 -20.22 -1.79 13.74
C ALA A 91 -20.05 -0.42 13.08
N PHE A 92 -19.23 -0.37 12.02
CA PHE A 92 -18.95 0.84 11.23
C PHE A 92 -19.87 1.02 10.03
N HIS A 93 -20.72 0.03 9.72
CA HIS A 93 -21.60 0.07 8.54
C HIS A 93 -22.84 0.93 8.82
N GLN A 94 -22.65 2.24 8.87
CA GLN A 94 -23.68 3.24 9.13
C GLN A 94 -23.39 4.50 8.30
N GLU A 95 -24.43 5.12 7.76
CA GLU A 95 -24.33 6.35 6.96
C GLU A 95 -23.50 7.44 7.66
N LEU A 96 -23.89 7.78 8.89
CA LEU A 96 -23.23 8.80 9.72
C LEU A 96 -21.75 8.51 9.99
N VAL A 97 -21.37 7.24 10.13
CA VAL A 97 -19.96 6.85 10.32
C VAL A 97 -19.16 7.20 9.07
N TYR A 98 -19.66 6.82 7.89
CA TYR A 98 -18.95 7.12 6.66
C TYR A 98 -18.93 8.61 6.33
N GLU A 99 -20.03 9.34 6.54
CA GLU A 99 -20.07 10.79 6.38
C GLU A 99 -18.98 11.48 7.21
N LEU A 100 -18.79 11.04 8.45
CA LEU A 100 -17.78 11.56 9.36
C LEU A 100 -16.36 11.20 8.91
N LEU A 101 -16.11 9.97 8.47
CA LEU A 101 -14.82 9.57 7.87
C LEU A 101 -14.48 10.45 6.64
N LEU A 102 -15.47 10.73 5.80
CA LEU A 102 -15.31 11.61 4.63
C LEU A 102 -15.06 13.06 5.03
N ALA A 103 -15.69 13.55 6.10
CA ALA A 103 -15.43 14.86 6.66
C ALA A 103 -13.98 14.98 7.15
N TRP A 104 -13.48 13.97 7.88
CA TRP A 104 -12.10 13.95 8.36
C TRP A 104 -11.07 13.94 7.22
N LEU A 105 -11.32 13.23 6.11
CA LEU A 105 -10.45 13.26 4.93
C LEU A 105 -10.44 14.60 4.18
N ARG A 106 -11.30 15.55 4.56
CA ARG A 106 -11.33 16.91 4.00
C ARG A 106 -10.63 17.93 4.89
N LEU A 107 -10.29 17.59 6.13
CA LEU A 107 -9.68 18.50 7.09
C LEU A 107 -8.19 18.76 6.78
N PRO A 108 -7.80 19.96 6.31
CA PRO A 108 -6.42 20.21 5.86
C PRO A 108 -5.36 20.06 6.96
N LYS A 109 -5.74 20.37 8.22
CA LYS A 109 -4.87 20.29 9.40
C LYS A 109 -4.67 18.85 9.92
N ALA A 110 -5.45 17.89 9.43
CA ALA A 110 -5.55 16.55 9.98
C ALA A 110 -4.82 15.47 9.13
N ASN A 111 -3.80 15.85 8.36
CA ASN A 111 -3.08 14.89 7.50
C ASN A 111 -2.53 13.67 8.26
N GLY A 112 -2.20 13.83 9.56
CA GLY A 112 -1.72 12.76 10.43
C GLY A 112 -2.75 11.63 10.69
N ILE A 113 -4.05 11.88 10.51
CA ILE A 113 -5.10 10.87 10.74
C ILE A 113 -5.60 10.21 9.44
N TYR A 114 -5.25 10.75 8.28
CA TYR A 114 -5.77 10.26 6.99
C TYR A 114 -5.45 8.80 6.74
N ASP A 115 -4.27 8.33 7.18
CA ASP A 115 -3.87 6.94 7.02
C ASP A 115 -4.79 6.00 7.81
N ALA A 116 -5.07 6.32 9.08
CA ALA A 116 -6.02 5.57 9.90
C ALA A 116 -7.43 5.58 9.30
N VAL A 117 -7.90 6.74 8.83
CA VAL A 117 -9.23 6.89 8.23
C VAL A 117 -9.38 6.05 6.96
N LEU A 118 -8.40 6.08 6.05
CA LEU A 118 -8.44 5.24 4.85
C LEU A 118 -8.33 3.74 5.18
N GLN A 119 -7.57 3.38 6.21
CA GLN A 119 -7.52 1.99 6.69
C GLN A 119 -8.86 1.52 7.26
N ILE A 120 -9.56 2.37 8.02
CA ILE A 120 -10.91 2.09 8.49
C ILE A 120 -11.84 1.88 7.30
N LEU A 121 -11.87 2.82 6.34
CA LEU A 121 -12.68 2.69 5.12
C LEU A 121 -12.38 1.38 4.38
N ARG A 122 -11.09 1.04 4.20
CA ARG A 122 -10.64 -0.19 3.55
C ARG A 122 -11.21 -1.45 4.21
N ASN A 123 -11.32 -1.45 5.55
CA ASN A 123 -11.80 -2.59 6.30
C ASN A 123 -13.33 -2.70 6.30
N THR A 124 -14.05 -1.58 6.22
CA THR A 124 -15.50 -1.54 6.51
C THR A 124 -16.36 -1.27 5.27
N GLY A 125 -15.82 -0.64 4.22
CA GLY A 125 -16.58 -0.11 3.08
C GLY A 125 -17.13 -1.12 2.08
N SER A 126 -17.11 -2.42 2.35
CA SER A 126 -17.45 -3.51 1.40
C SER A 126 -18.80 -3.34 0.67
N HIS A 127 -19.79 -2.70 1.29
CA HIS A 127 -21.12 -2.51 0.73
C HIS A 127 -21.51 -1.02 0.56
N ILE A 128 -20.54 -0.10 0.70
CA ILE A 128 -20.82 1.35 0.73
C ILE A 128 -21.47 1.87 -0.56
N GLU A 129 -21.13 1.34 -1.72
CA GLU A 129 -21.69 1.77 -3.00
C GLU A 129 -23.14 1.33 -3.19
N LYS A 130 -23.47 0.13 -2.69
CA LYS A 130 -24.81 -0.44 -2.78
C LYS A 130 -25.75 0.26 -1.81
N ASP A 131 -25.33 0.40 -0.56
CA ASP A 131 -26.20 0.83 0.53
C ASP A 131 -26.20 2.36 0.71
N PHE A 132 -25.09 3.03 0.36
CA PHE A 132 -24.91 4.48 0.51
C PHE A 132 -24.28 5.11 -0.75
N PRO A 133 -24.97 5.10 -1.91
CA PRO A 133 -24.40 5.55 -3.19
C PRO A 133 -23.96 7.02 -3.18
N HIS A 134 -24.66 7.89 -2.44
CA HIS A 134 -24.31 9.30 -2.29
C HIS A 134 -22.96 9.51 -1.58
N ILE A 135 -22.62 8.65 -0.61
CA ILE A 135 -21.30 8.66 0.06
C ILE A 135 -20.22 8.25 -0.94
N THR A 136 -20.50 7.25 -1.77
CA THR A 136 -19.55 6.77 -2.78
C THR A 136 -19.23 7.84 -3.81
N ILE A 137 -20.25 8.57 -4.30
CA ILE A 137 -20.07 9.73 -5.20
C ILE A 137 -19.12 10.77 -4.59
N ASN A 138 -19.27 11.03 -3.29
CA ASN A 138 -18.45 11.97 -2.55
C ASN A 138 -17.04 11.45 -2.20
N LEU A 139 -16.87 10.13 -2.10
CA LEU A 139 -15.61 9.47 -1.78
C LEU A 139 -14.67 9.40 -2.99
N ILE A 140 -15.20 9.12 -4.19
CA ILE A 140 -14.42 9.00 -5.44
C ILE A 140 -13.42 10.16 -5.64
N PRO A 141 -13.82 11.45 -5.62
CA PRO A 141 -12.88 12.56 -5.85
C PRO A 141 -11.77 12.64 -4.80
N ILE A 142 -12.06 12.26 -3.55
CA ILE A 142 -11.07 12.21 -2.46
C ILE A 142 -10.03 11.13 -2.77
N LEU A 143 -10.47 9.91 -3.10
CA LEU A 143 -9.58 8.80 -3.43
C LEU A 143 -8.70 9.13 -4.66
N PHE A 144 -9.28 9.77 -5.69
CA PHE A 144 -8.53 10.21 -6.87
C PHE A 144 -7.47 11.26 -6.50
N LYS A 145 -7.81 12.24 -5.66
CA LYS A 145 -6.85 13.26 -5.20
C LYS A 145 -5.69 12.60 -4.43
N LEU A 146 -5.99 11.71 -3.50
CA LEU A 146 -4.99 11.04 -2.66
C LEU A 146 -4.11 10.07 -3.45
N ALA A 147 -4.67 9.35 -4.43
CA ALA A 147 -3.89 8.49 -5.33
C ALA A 147 -2.90 9.29 -6.19
N ARG A 148 -3.22 10.54 -6.54
CA ARG A 148 -2.42 11.40 -7.42
C ARG A 148 -1.42 12.29 -6.69
N PHE A 149 -1.79 12.79 -5.51
CA PHE A 149 -1.05 13.85 -4.83
C PHE A 149 -0.85 13.61 -3.32
N GLY A 150 -1.36 12.51 -2.77
CA GLY A 150 -1.12 12.16 -1.38
C GLY A 150 0.32 11.69 -1.14
N THR A 151 0.63 11.34 0.10
CA THR A 151 1.87 10.59 0.38
C THR A 151 1.80 9.19 -0.24
N SER A 152 2.94 8.52 -0.40
CA SER A 152 2.98 7.14 -0.94
C SER A 152 2.09 6.15 -0.17
N HIS A 153 1.92 6.35 1.14
CA HIS A 153 1.04 5.55 2.00
C HIS A 153 -0.43 5.82 1.71
N LEU A 154 -0.84 7.09 1.64
CA LEU A 154 -2.22 7.46 1.32
C LEU A 154 -2.62 7.03 -0.09
N ALA A 155 -1.71 7.15 -1.06
CA ALA A 155 -1.95 6.69 -2.44
C ALA A 155 -2.21 5.19 -2.51
N LYS A 156 -1.40 4.38 -1.80
CA LYS A 156 -1.64 2.93 -1.64
C LYS A 156 -3.05 2.67 -1.11
N HIS A 157 -3.43 3.30 0.00
CA HIS A 157 -4.72 3.06 0.63
C HIS A 157 -5.87 3.49 -0.28
N ALA A 158 -5.74 4.61 -0.97
CA ALA A 158 -6.73 5.09 -1.93
C ALA A 158 -6.96 4.10 -3.09
N VAL A 159 -5.89 3.55 -3.68
CA VAL A 159 -5.99 2.52 -4.73
C VAL A 159 -6.69 1.27 -4.23
N HIS A 160 -6.41 0.83 -3.00
CA HIS A 160 -7.09 -0.31 -2.39
C HIS A 160 -8.58 -0.04 -2.14
N CYS A 161 -8.94 1.14 -1.64
CA CYS A 161 -10.35 1.51 -1.46
C CYS A 161 -11.11 1.51 -2.79
N ILE A 162 -10.51 2.05 -3.86
CA ILE A 162 -11.09 1.99 -5.21
C ILE A 162 -11.35 0.54 -5.64
N ARG A 163 -10.37 -0.35 -5.45
CA ARG A 163 -10.48 -1.75 -5.86
C ARG A 163 -11.54 -2.53 -5.09
N LEU A 164 -11.70 -2.23 -3.80
CA LEU A 164 -12.51 -3.01 -2.87
C LEU A 164 -13.96 -2.53 -2.78
N HIS A 165 -14.22 -1.24 -3.02
CA HIS A 165 -15.51 -0.64 -2.70
C HIS A 165 -16.25 -0.07 -3.90
N LEU A 166 -15.61 0.02 -5.07
CA LEU A 166 -16.22 0.53 -6.30
C LEU A 166 -16.42 -0.60 -7.31
N CYS A 167 -17.64 -0.77 -7.80
CA CYS A 167 -18.05 -1.76 -8.79
C CYS A 167 -17.34 -1.50 -10.12
N ASN A 168 -17.23 -0.23 -10.52
CA ASN A 168 -16.57 0.19 -11.75
C ASN A 168 -15.07 0.52 -11.56
N TRP A 169 -14.39 -0.21 -10.68
CA TRP A 169 -12.98 0.04 -10.35
C TRP A 169 -12.06 0.03 -11.58
N GLU A 170 -12.36 -0.76 -12.61
CA GLU A 170 -11.56 -0.84 -13.85
C GLU A 170 -11.57 0.48 -14.62
N ALA A 171 -12.73 1.12 -14.76
CA ALA A 171 -12.81 2.43 -15.40
C ALA A 171 -12.10 3.50 -14.55
N HIS A 172 -12.20 3.40 -13.22
CA HIS A 172 -11.49 4.31 -12.32
C HIS A 172 -9.96 4.15 -12.43
N PHE A 173 -9.44 2.92 -12.47
CA PHE A 173 -8.03 2.64 -12.68
C PHE A 173 -7.55 3.11 -14.06
N SER A 174 -8.33 2.87 -15.11
CA SER A 174 -8.03 3.37 -16.46
C SER A 174 -7.88 4.90 -16.48
N SER A 175 -8.78 5.61 -15.79
CA SER A 175 -8.73 7.07 -15.64
C SER A 175 -7.50 7.52 -14.84
N LEU A 176 -7.21 6.84 -13.72
CA LEU A 176 -6.02 7.13 -12.92
C LEU A 176 -4.73 6.92 -13.72
N ILE A 177 -4.56 5.80 -14.42
CA ILE A 177 -3.36 5.54 -15.22
C ILE A 177 -3.14 6.64 -16.27
N LYS A 178 -4.21 7.06 -16.97
CA LYS A 178 -4.14 8.18 -17.92
C LYS A 178 -3.68 9.48 -17.24
N SER A 179 -4.19 9.77 -16.05
CA SER A 179 -3.77 10.93 -15.28
C SER A 179 -2.33 10.83 -14.80
N MET A 180 -1.88 9.65 -14.33
CA MET A 180 -0.52 9.42 -13.88
C MET A 180 0.48 9.60 -15.01
N LYS A 181 0.16 9.17 -16.24
CA LYS A 181 1.01 9.41 -17.40
C LYS A 181 1.39 10.88 -17.54
N ASN A 182 0.43 11.79 -17.36
CA ASN A 182 0.68 13.23 -17.44
C ASN A 182 1.52 13.74 -16.27
N LEU A 183 1.32 13.19 -15.07
CA LEU A 183 2.10 13.55 -13.88
C LEU A 183 3.55 13.04 -13.95
N LEU A 184 3.78 11.85 -14.50
CA LEU A 184 5.14 11.33 -14.70
C LEU A 184 5.92 12.13 -15.75
N SER A 185 5.22 12.76 -16.71
CA SER A 185 5.87 13.63 -17.69
C SER A 185 6.34 14.97 -17.11
N THR A 186 6.02 15.29 -15.85
CA THR A 186 6.57 16.50 -15.21
C THR A 186 8.03 16.30 -14.82
N ASN A 187 8.81 17.37 -14.78
CA ASN A 187 10.21 17.34 -14.32
C ASN A 187 10.33 17.70 -12.84
N GLU A 188 9.33 17.35 -12.04
CA GLU A 188 9.18 17.78 -10.64
C GLU A 188 9.17 16.55 -9.71
N PRO A 189 10.31 16.21 -9.08
CA PRO A 189 10.45 14.96 -8.34
C PRO A 189 9.51 14.84 -7.13
N GLU A 190 9.17 15.95 -6.48
CA GLU A 190 8.21 16.01 -5.36
C GLU A 190 6.81 15.51 -5.72
N LYS A 191 6.43 15.57 -7.00
CA LYS A 191 5.10 15.13 -7.47
C LYS A 191 5.07 13.65 -7.88
N LEU A 192 6.20 12.93 -7.82
CA LEU A 192 6.30 11.57 -8.34
C LEU A 192 5.94 10.47 -7.32
N ALA A 193 6.03 10.75 -6.02
CA ALA A 193 5.86 9.73 -4.98
C ALA A 193 4.48 9.04 -5.02
N ALA A 194 3.39 9.81 -5.05
CA ALA A 194 2.03 9.26 -5.11
C ALA A 194 1.75 8.51 -6.43
N PRO A 195 2.03 9.08 -7.62
CA PRO A 195 1.84 8.38 -8.89
C PRO A 195 2.60 7.05 -8.98
N LEU A 196 3.85 7.01 -8.52
CA LEU A 196 4.66 5.79 -8.51
C LEU A 196 4.10 4.73 -7.55
N ALA A 197 3.63 5.15 -6.36
CA ALA A 197 2.94 4.26 -5.44
C ALA A 197 1.66 3.68 -6.06
N SER A 198 0.82 4.54 -6.64
CA SER A 198 -0.42 4.14 -7.29
C SER A 198 -0.20 3.14 -8.42
N LEU A 199 0.78 3.38 -9.31
CA LEU A 199 1.08 2.43 -10.40
C LEU A 199 1.47 1.05 -9.89
N GLY A 200 2.31 0.97 -8.86
CA GLY A 200 2.69 -0.31 -8.24
C GLY A 200 1.50 -1.04 -7.62
N HIS A 201 0.63 -0.32 -6.91
CA HIS A 201 -0.56 -0.92 -6.29
C HIS A 201 -1.64 -1.31 -7.31
N ILE A 202 -1.79 -0.54 -8.40
CA ILE A 202 -2.67 -0.89 -9.53
C ILE A 202 -2.16 -2.17 -10.21
N ALA A 203 -0.83 -2.31 -10.41
CA ALA A 203 -0.25 -3.53 -10.98
C ALA A 203 -0.64 -4.80 -10.19
N ILE A 204 -0.64 -4.72 -8.85
CA ILE A 204 -1.05 -5.83 -7.99
C ILE A 204 -2.57 -6.06 -8.02
N ALA A 205 -3.36 -4.99 -8.08
CA ALA A 205 -4.82 -5.02 -7.94
C ALA A 205 -5.57 -5.40 -9.22
N GLY A 206 -5.04 -5.05 -10.39
CA GLY A 206 -5.60 -5.38 -11.71
C GLY A 206 -4.55 -6.03 -12.62
N ARG A 207 -4.05 -7.18 -12.15
CA ARG A 207 -2.86 -7.86 -12.68
C ARG A 207 -2.94 -8.14 -14.17
N GLN A 208 -4.05 -8.64 -14.68
CA GLN A 208 -4.14 -9.00 -16.10
C GLN A 208 -4.74 -7.85 -16.91
N GLU A 209 -5.70 -7.15 -16.31
CA GLU A 209 -6.53 -6.10 -16.89
C GLU A 209 -5.69 -4.89 -17.33
N PHE A 210 -4.61 -4.58 -16.60
CA PHE A 210 -3.80 -3.37 -16.84
C PHE A 210 -2.36 -3.64 -17.28
N ALA A 211 -1.98 -4.89 -17.55
CA ALA A 211 -0.59 -5.24 -17.90
C ALA A 211 -0.06 -4.42 -19.09
N ASP A 212 -0.85 -4.34 -20.16
CA ASP A 212 -0.47 -3.62 -21.39
C ASP A 212 -0.45 -2.10 -21.20
N SER A 213 -1.31 -1.56 -20.33
CA SER A 213 -1.36 -0.14 -20.02
C SER A 213 -0.21 0.31 -19.12
N LEU A 214 0.21 -0.55 -18.18
CA LEU A 214 1.26 -0.23 -17.20
C LEU A 214 2.66 -0.47 -17.74
N SER A 215 2.85 -1.54 -18.52
CA SER A 215 4.16 -1.90 -19.08
C SER A 215 4.91 -0.73 -19.75
N PRO A 216 4.32 0.09 -20.66
CA PRO A 216 5.03 1.20 -21.27
C PRO A 216 5.41 2.30 -20.26
N LEU A 217 4.58 2.57 -19.26
CA LEU A 217 4.87 3.57 -18.22
C LEU A 217 6.02 3.09 -17.32
N ILE A 218 5.99 1.83 -16.90
CA ILE A 218 7.01 1.30 -15.99
C ILE A 218 8.35 1.11 -16.73
N ASN A 219 8.34 0.62 -17.97
CA ASN A 219 9.58 0.49 -18.74
C ASN A 219 10.14 1.84 -19.18
N GLY A 220 9.28 2.74 -19.69
CA GLY A 220 9.68 4.04 -20.20
C GLY A 220 10.12 4.97 -19.08
N PHE A 221 9.23 5.22 -18.12
CA PHE A 221 9.54 6.18 -17.07
C PHE A 221 10.31 5.56 -15.91
N VAL A 222 9.76 4.53 -15.25
CA VAL A 222 10.34 4.03 -13.98
C VAL A 222 11.72 3.41 -14.19
N LEU A 223 11.87 2.52 -15.18
CA LEU A 223 13.15 1.88 -15.46
C LEU A 223 14.13 2.82 -16.16
N LYS A 224 13.76 3.35 -17.33
CA LYS A 224 14.72 4.10 -18.16
C LYS A 224 14.96 5.52 -17.66
N GLU A 225 13.91 6.30 -17.44
CA GLU A 225 14.07 7.71 -17.09
C GLU A 225 14.38 7.93 -15.60
N LEU A 226 13.72 7.23 -14.68
CA LEU A 226 13.89 7.50 -13.24
C LEU A 226 15.09 6.77 -12.64
N LEU A 227 15.23 5.47 -12.93
CA LEU A 227 16.29 4.66 -12.34
C LEU A 227 17.56 4.69 -13.19
N TRP A 228 17.50 4.48 -14.50
CA TRP A 228 18.71 4.44 -15.32
C TRP A 228 19.33 5.80 -15.70
N SER A 229 18.64 6.91 -15.46
CA SER A 229 19.12 8.25 -15.85
C SER A 229 19.38 9.18 -14.66
N THR A 230 20.09 10.29 -14.91
CA THR A 230 20.47 11.35 -13.96
C THR A 230 19.34 12.31 -13.60
N LYS A 231 18.07 11.98 -13.86
CA LYS A 231 16.95 12.94 -13.97
C LYS A 231 16.79 13.93 -12.79
N PHE A 232 17.37 13.65 -11.62
CA PHE A 232 17.42 14.56 -10.48
C PHE A 232 18.80 14.48 -9.80
N PRO A 233 19.75 15.38 -10.12
CA PRO A 233 21.05 15.44 -9.44
C PRO A 233 20.90 15.96 -8.01
N GLU A 234 21.85 15.60 -7.14
CA GLU A 234 21.83 15.99 -5.72
C GLU A 234 23.00 16.90 -5.35
N LYS A 235 22.85 17.58 -4.21
CA LYS A 235 23.94 18.30 -3.57
C LYS A 235 24.76 17.34 -2.72
N GLU A 236 26.04 17.67 -2.52
CA GLU A 236 26.90 16.96 -1.58
C GLU A 236 26.37 17.07 -0.15
N SER A 237 26.50 15.97 0.60
CA SER A 237 26.21 15.91 2.03
C SER A 237 27.18 14.90 2.66
N ASP A 238 27.79 15.31 3.78
CA ASP A 238 28.69 14.48 4.58
C ASP A 238 27.94 13.60 5.58
N GLU A 239 26.62 13.74 5.69
CA GLU A 239 25.79 12.85 6.51
C GLU A 239 25.82 11.43 5.94
N HIS A 240 25.79 10.44 6.83
CA HIS A 240 25.79 9.03 6.44
C HIS A 240 24.38 8.42 6.46
N TRP A 241 23.46 9.03 7.22
CA TRP A 241 22.08 8.60 7.33
C TRP A 241 21.16 9.74 7.74
N THR A 242 19.92 9.70 7.27
CA THR A 242 18.82 10.54 7.73
C THR A 242 17.50 9.80 7.57
N ASP A 243 16.45 10.28 8.22
CA ASP A 243 15.11 9.70 8.05
C ASP A 243 14.59 9.91 6.63
N LYS A 244 13.75 8.97 6.18
CA LYS A 244 13.28 8.93 4.78
C LYS A 244 12.60 10.23 4.35
N GLU A 245 11.91 10.90 5.26
CA GLU A 245 11.21 12.17 5.03
C GLU A 245 12.15 13.33 4.70
N ASN A 246 13.39 13.28 5.18
CA ASN A 246 14.40 14.33 4.99
C ASN A 246 15.25 14.12 3.73
N LEU A 247 15.06 13.01 3.03
CA LEU A 247 15.75 12.73 1.76
C LEU A 247 15.34 13.71 0.67
N SER A 248 16.25 13.90 -0.31
CA SER A 248 15.92 14.64 -1.52
C SER A 248 14.69 14.05 -2.21
N ASN A 249 13.86 14.91 -2.82
CA ASN A 249 12.69 14.46 -3.58
C ASN A 249 13.07 13.48 -4.70
N GLY A 250 14.25 13.67 -5.32
CA GLY A 250 14.77 12.78 -6.35
C GLY A 250 15.05 11.37 -5.82
N THR A 251 15.67 11.26 -4.65
CA THR A 251 15.92 9.96 -4.01
C THR A 251 14.64 9.33 -3.46
N GLN A 252 13.72 10.11 -2.89
CA GLN A 252 12.41 9.61 -2.52
C GLN A 252 11.64 9.03 -3.73
N ALA A 253 11.70 9.71 -4.89
CA ALA A 253 11.12 9.23 -6.13
C ALA A 253 11.78 7.92 -6.59
N ARG A 254 13.12 7.83 -6.59
CA ARG A 254 13.85 6.59 -6.95
C ARG A 254 13.52 5.41 -6.02
N LEU A 255 13.48 5.63 -4.71
CA LEU A 255 13.04 4.62 -3.74
C LEU A 255 11.63 4.13 -4.04
N GLN A 256 10.73 5.05 -4.40
CA GLN A 256 9.37 4.70 -4.78
C GLN A 256 9.31 3.98 -6.13
N GLY A 257 10.22 4.28 -7.06
CA GLY A 257 10.44 3.54 -8.29
C GLY A 257 10.86 2.09 -8.04
N LEU A 258 11.81 1.85 -7.13
CA LEU A 258 12.21 0.49 -6.73
C LEU A 258 11.02 -0.29 -6.14
N LYS A 259 10.20 0.35 -5.29
CA LYS A 259 8.96 -0.25 -4.77
C LYS A 259 7.95 -0.54 -5.88
N CYS A 260 7.78 0.37 -6.84
CA CYS A 260 6.90 0.18 -7.99
C CYS A 260 7.32 -1.05 -8.81
N LEU A 261 8.63 -1.21 -9.11
CA LEU A 261 9.15 -2.39 -9.80
C LEU A 261 8.97 -3.67 -8.99
N THR A 262 9.16 -3.60 -7.68
CA THR A 262 8.92 -4.73 -6.77
C THR A 262 7.47 -5.20 -6.86
N LEU A 263 6.52 -4.27 -6.77
CA LEU A 263 5.10 -4.59 -6.89
C LEU A 263 4.73 -5.07 -8.29
N TRP A 264 5.36 -4.53 -9.33
CA TRP A 264 5.15 -4.99 -10.70
C TRP A 264 5.68 -6.42 -10.92
N LEU A 265 6.84 -6.79 -10.36
CA LEU A 265 7.28 -8.18 -10.31
C LEU A 265 6.28 -9.06 -9.54
N LEU A 266 5.88 -8.64 -8.33
CA LEU A 266 4.93 -9.40 -7.52
C LEU A 266 3.52 -9.52 -8.15
N SER A 267 3.17 -8.65 -9.11
CA SER A 267 1.95 -8.81 -9.93
C SER A 267 2.00 -10.02 -10.87
N ARG A 268 3.19 -10.62 -11.05
CA ARG A 268 3.50 -11.74 -11.95
C ARG A 268 3.24 -11.45 -13.43
N GLN A 269 3.09 -10.18 -13.80
CA GLN A 269 3.02 -9.74 -15.20
C GLN A 269 4.34 -9.92 -15.96
N ILE A 270 5.45 -10.15 -15.24
CA ILE A 270 6.77 -10.32 -15.83
C ILE A 270 7.41 -11.60 -15.36
N THR A 271 7.96 -12.35 -16.30
CA THR A 271 8.71 -13.58 -16.05
C THR A 271 9.97 -13.64 -16.92
N GLY A 272 10.81 -14.64 -16.69
CA GLY A 272 11.99 -14.92 -17.50
C GLY A 272 13.01 -13.78 -17.55
N ASN A 273 13.50 -13.48 -18.75
CA ASN A 273 14.62 -12.54 -18.95
C ASN A 273 14.34 -11.13 -18.44
N LYS A 274 13.11 -10.63 -18.60
CA LYS A 274 12.74 -9.28 -18.14
C LYS A 274 12.70 -9.19 -16.62
N ALA A 275 12.23 -10.23 -15.95
CA ALA A 275 12.31 -10.31 -14.49
C ALA A 275 13.78 -10.35 -14.03
N LYS A 276 14.61 -11.17 -14.69
CA LYS A 276 16.04 -11.25 -14.41
C LYS A 276 16.77 -9.91 -14.59
N GLN A 277 16.41 -9.11 -15.60
CA GLN A 277 16.97 -7.77 -15.79
C GLN A 277 16.68 -6.84 -14.60
N ILE A 278 15.46 -6.86 -14.06
CA ILE A 278 15.10 -6.04 -12.89
C ILE A 278 15.81 -6.57 -11.63
N LEU A 279 15.89 -7.89 -11.45
CA LEU A 279 16.64 -8.49 -10.34
C LEU A 279 18.12 -8.10 -10.39
N ASN A 280 18.73 -8.14 -11.58
CA ASN A 280 20.11 -7.72 -11.79
C ASN A 280 20.31 -6.24 -11.47
N LEU A 281 19.34 -5.36 -11.79
CA LEU A 281 19.38 -3.95 -11.38
C LEU A 281 19.44 -3.82 -9.84
N PHE A 282 18.62 -4.58 -9.11
CA PHE A 282 18.67 -4.57 -7.65
C PHE A 282 20.02 -5.07 -7.12
N CYS A 283 20.52 -6.21 -7.63
CA CYS A 283 21.84 -6.73 -7.25
C CYS A 283 22.95 -5.72 -7.55
N TRP A 284 22.88 -5.06 -8.70
CA TRP A 284 23.88 -4.11 -9.13
C TRP A 284 23.91 -2.90 -8.18
N LEU A 285 22.75 -2.33 -7.82
CA LEU A 285 22.66 -1.24 -6.82
C LEU A 285 23.23 -1.65 -5.46
N ILE A 286 23.11 -2.92 -5.07
CA ILE A 286 23.70 -3.40 -3.81
C ILE A 286 25.23 -3.50 -3.92
N ARG A 287 25.75 -3.98 -5.06
CA ARG A 287 27.20 -4.13 -5.32
C ARG A 287 27.92 -2.80 -5.43
N THR A 288 27.28 -1.80 -6.02
CA THR A 288 27.89 -0.48 -6.27
C THR A 288 27.54 0.54 -5.19
N GLU A 289 27.14 0.08 -3.99
CA GLU A 289 26.83 0.97 -2.87
C GLU A 289 25.81 2.05 -3.26
N GLY A 290 24.76 1.67 -3.98
CA GLY A 290 23.61 2.51 -4.27
C GLY A 290 23.77 3.54 -5.39
N ILE A 291 24.82 3.50 -6.22
CA ILE A 291 25.01 4.44 -7.35
C ILE A 291 25.09 3.70 -8.69
N LEU A 292 24.30 4.12 -9.70
CA LEU A 292 24.39 3.68 -11.11
C LEU A 292 25.51 4.38 -11.87
N GLU A 293 26.24 3.68 -12.76
CA GLU A 293 27.38 4.24 -13.53
C GLU A 293 27.02 5.53 -14.27
N ASN A 294 25.76 5.67 -14.68
CA ASN A 294 25.25 6.82 -15.40
C ASN A 294 24.77 7.94 -14.48
N TRP A 295 24.88 7.83 -13.16
CA TRP A 295 24.42 8.87 -12.23
C TRP A 295 25.49 9.94 -12.03
N GLU A 296 25.14 11.20 -12.32
CA GLU A 296 25.84 12.35 -11.76
C GLU A 296 25.81 12.28 -10.21
N TYR A 297 26.76 12.96 -9.57
CA TYR A 297 27.02 12.90 -8.14
C TYR A 297 25.75 12.70 -7.27
N LEU A 298 25.77 11.67 -6.41
CA LEU A 298 24.71 11.33 -5.47
C LEU A 298 25.28 11.36 -4.04
N SER A 299 24.55 11.94 -3.09
CA SER A 299 25.00 12.03 -1.69
C SER A 299 25.19 10.65 -1.05
N LEU A 300 26.05 10.55 -0.04
CA LEU A 300 26.29 9.30 0.71
C LEU A 300 25.00 8.77 1.35
N VAL A 301 24.19 9.66 1.93
CA VAL A 301 22.88 9.33 2.49
C VAL A 301 21.97 8.68 1.44
N SER A 302 21.85 9.27 0.26
CA SER A 302 20.97 8.76 -0.80
C SER A 302 21.45 7.41 -1.32
N ARG A 303 22.77 7.23 -1.45
CA ARG A 303 23.40 5.96 -1.80
C ARG A 303 23.06 4.87 -0.80
N ALA A 304 23.20 5.15 0.51
CA ALA A 304 22.84 4.22 1.58
C ALA A 304 21.37 3.80 1.51
N HIS A 305 20.45 4.76 1.34
CA HIS A 305 19.02 4.49 1.21
C HIS A 305 18.67 3.68 -0.04
N LEU A 306 19.28 3.97 -1.18
CA LEU A 306 19.02 3.24 -2.43
C LEU A 306 19.58 1.83 -2.39
N ARG A 307 20.73 1.63 -1.76
CA ARG A 307 21.30 0.32 -1.46
C ARG A 307 20.37 -0.50 -0.58
N LEU A 308 19.88 0.08 0.52
CA LEU A 308 18.89 -0.57 1.39
C LEU A 308 17.57 -0.85 0.66
N GLY A 309 17.07 0.11 -0.12
CA GLY A 309 15.85 -0.02 -0.90
C GLY A 309 15.93 -1.16 -1.91
N ALA A 310 17.07 -1.32 -2.60
CA ALA A 310 17.33 -2.43 -3.52
C ALA A 310 17.42 -3.77 -2.78
N ALA A 311 18.08 -3.81 -1.62
CA ALA A 311 18.17 -5.01 -0.79
C ALA A 311 16.79 -5.47 -0.29
N LEU A 312 15.96 -4.54 0.22
CA LEU A 312 14.59 -4.82 0.65
C LEU A 312 13.70 -5.29 -0.51
N ALA A 313 13.84 -4.67 -1.69
CA ALA A 313 13.15 -5.08 -2.90
C ALA A 313 13.52 -6.52 -3.29
N LEU A 314 14.81 -6.83 -3.37
CA LEU A 314 15.31 -8.16 -3.73
C LEU A 314 14.89 -9.22 -2.71
N LEU A 315 14.99 -8.91 -1.40
CA LEU A 315 14.53 -9.79 -0.31
C LEU A 315 13.02 -10.03 -0.38
N LYS A 316 12.23 -9.03 -0.76
CA LYS A 316 10.77 -9.19 -0.87
C LYS A 316 10.39 -10.06 -2.06
N VAL A 317 11.03 -9.85 -3.21
CA VAL A 317 10.76 -10.59 -4.45
C VAL A 317 11.25 -12.04 -4.35
N SER A 318 12.37 -12.28 -3.66
CA SER A 318 12.92 -13.64 -3.48
C SER A 318 12.05 -14.55 -2.59
N GLN A 319 11.05 -14.01 -1.89
CA GLN A 319 10.02 -14.81 -1.20
C GLN A 319 9.12 -15.56 -2.18
N GLU A 320 9.06 -15.14 -3.46
CA GLU A 320 8.31 -15.83 -4.50
C GLU A 320 9.21 -16.86 -5.22
N PRO A 321 8.82 -18.15 -5.26
CA PRO A 321 9.67 -19.21 -5.82
C PRO A 321 10.14 -18.99 -7.25
N CYS A 322 9.31 -18.38 -8.10
CA CYS A 322 9.62 -18.13 -9.51
C CYS A 322 10.74 -17.10 -9.71
N TYR A 323 10.96 -16.19 -8.75
CA TYR A 323 12.04 -15.22 -8.79
C TYR A 323 13.25 -15.70 -8.02
N TYR A 324 13.05 -16.43 -6.91
CA TYR A 324 14.13 -17.11 -6.20
C TYR A 324 14.96 -18.00 -7.14
N SER A 325 14.31 -18.77 -8.02
CA SER A 325 15.00 -19.63 -8.99
C SER A 325 15.84 -18.89 -10.03
N LEU A 326 15.70 -17.56 -10.16
CA LEU A 326 16.49 -16.74 -11.08
C LEU A 326 17.77 -16.18 -10.43
N LEU A 327 17.88 -16.25 -9.10
CA LEU A 327 19.01 -15.72 -8.34
C LEU A 327 20.12 -16.75 -8.23
N SER A 328 21.37 -16.29 -8.35
CA SER A 328 22.55 -17.12 -8.10
C SER A 328 22.89 -17.14 -6.60
N GLN A 329 23.74 -18.09 -6.19
CA GLN A 329 24.27 -18.13 -4.83
C GLN A 329 25.01 -16.83 -4.45
N GLN A 330 25.71 -16.22 -5.41
CA GLN A 330 26.41 -14.94 -5.21
C GLN A 330 25.43 -13.79 -4.91
N ASP A 331 24.26 -13.78 -5.57
CA ASP A 331 23.23 -12.77 -5.32
C ASP A 331 22.65 -12.90 -3.91
N ILE A 332 22.50 -14.13 -3.41
CA ILE A 332 22.02 -14.40 -2.04
C ILE A 332 23.08 -14.00 -1.00
N GLN A 333 24.35 -14.32 -1.25
CA GLN A 333 25.46 -13.91 -0.38
C GLN A 333 25.57 -12.38 -0.29
N LEU A 334 25.37 -11.69 -1.41
CA LEU A 334 25.35 -10.23 -1.45
C LEU A 334 24.28 -9.63 -0.52
N LEU A 335 23.08 -10.22 -0.45
CA LEU A 335 22.06 -9.80 0.51
C LEU A 335 22.49 -10.02 1.96
N SER A 336 23.18 -11.12 2.26
CA SER A 336 23.63 -11.40 3.63
C SER A 336 24.64 -10.37 4.14
N LEU A 337 25.45 -9.81 3.25
CA LEU A 337 26.42 -8.77 3.58
C LEU A 337 25.75 -7.45 3.99
N MET A 338 24.50 -7.21 3.60
CA MET A 338 23.75 -6.00 4.00
C MET A 338 23.49 -5.92 5.51
N ILE A 339 23.53 -7.05 6.21
CA ILE A 339 23.40 -7.08 7.68
C ILE A 339 24.58 -6.34 8.34
N ASN A 340 25.74 -6.35 7.69
CA ASN A 340 26.96 -5.70 8.16
C ASN A 340 27.27 -4.43 7.35
N SER A 341 26.25 -3.74 6.82
CA SER A 341 26.48 -2.48 6.10
C SER A 341 27.09 -1.45 7.05
N SER A 342 28.13 -0.77 6.57
CA SER A 342 28.67 0.46 7.16
C SER A 342 27.67 1.59 7.13
#